data_AF-A0A257W9D8-F1
#
_entry.id   AF-A0A257W9D8-F1
#
_cell.length_a   1.000
_cell.length_b   1.000
_cell.length_c   1.000
_cell.angle_alpha   90.00
_cell.angle_beta   90.00
_cell.angle_gamma   90.00
#
_symmetry.space_group_name_H-M   'P 1'
#
loop_
_entity.id
_entity.type
_entity.pdbx_description
1 polymer ?
#
loop_
_entity_poly.entity_id
_entity_poly.type
_entity_poly.pdbx_seq_one_letter_code
_entity_poly.pdbx_strand_id
1 'polypeptide(L)'
;ERLAAGVAREQARKDLPLSTYTEAYWKVDLHNLLHFLRLRMDSHAQEEIRDYAATIGREIVQRLFPIAWEAFEDYRLQGDTLSRLERGVIQRLLIRAAETQTAPPFSEVDFLAVQDETWRNLSRCRERDECRDKLIDLGLLKL
;
A
#
# COMPACT_ATOMS: atom_id res chain seq x y z
N GLU A 1 -30.78 6.01 30.72
CA GLU A 1 -30.82 5.45 32.10
C GLU A 1 -29.74 6.05 33.01
N ARG A 2 -28.43 5.84 32.76
CA ARG A 2 -27.36 6.34 33.66
C ARG A 2 -27.38 7.86 33.93
N LEU A 3 -27.58 8.67 32.88
CA LEU A 3 -27.70 10.14 33.04
C LEU A 3 -28.92 10.52 33.90
N ALA A 4 -30.04 9.80 33.76
CA ALA A 4 -31.25 10.02 34.56
C ALA A 4 -31.04 9.60 36.04
N ALA A 5 -30.15 8.65 36.30
CA ALA A 5 -29.72 8.27 37.64
C ALA A 5 -28.66 9.20 38.26
N GLY A 6 -28.33 10.33 37.62
CA GLY A 6 -27.38 11.32 38.13
C GLY A 6 -25.90 10.97 37.93
N VAL A 7 -25.58 9.94 37.15
CA VAL A 7 -24.18 9.59 36.82
C VAL A 7 -23.55 10.67 35.94
N ALA A 8 -22.33 11.08 36.26
CA ALA A 8 -21.58 12.07 35.49
C ALA A 8 -21.34 11.62 34.03
N ARG A 9 -21.30 12.58 33.09
CA ARG A 9 -21.32 12.30 31.64
C ARG A 9 -20.10 11.49 31.19
N GLU A 10 -18.93 11.77 31.73
CA GLU A 10 -17.68 11.08 31.46
C GLU A 10 -17.68 9.61 31.89
N GLN A 11 -18.46 9.26 32.92
CA GLN A 11 -18.67 7.87 33.36
C GLN A 11 -19.79 7.20 32.57
N ALA A 12 -20.83 7.95 32.19
CA ALA A 12 -21.93 7.42 31.40
C ALA A 12 -21.49 7.04 29.98
N ARG A 13 -20.60 7.81 29.35
CA ARG A 13 -20.17 7.60 27.96
C ARG A 13 -19.36 6.32 27.71
N LYS A 14 -18.91 5.60 28.75
CA LYS A 14 -18.11 4.38 28.60
C LYS A 14 -18.88 3.21 27.97
N ASP A 15 -20.21 3.27 28.02
CA ASP A 15 -21.06 2.25 27.38
C ASP A 15 -21.34 2.58 25.90
N LEU A 16 -20.93 3.76 25.41
CA LEU A 16 -21.12 4.12 24.01
C LEU A 16 -20.22 3.26 23.11
N PRO A 17 -20.73 2.75 21.98
CA PRO A 17 -19.93 1.94 21.07
C PRO A 17 -18.88 2.79 20.35
N LEU A 18 -17.86 2.13 19.78
CA LEU A 18 -16.83 2.78 18.96
C LEU A 18 -17.38 3.44 17.69
N SER A 19 -18.57 3.05 17.25
CA SER A 19 -19.28 3.66 16.10
C SER A 19 -19.96 5.00 16.44
N THR A 20 -19.74 5.54 17.63
CA THR A 20 -20.28 6.85 18.01
C THR A 20 -19.54 7.94 17.25
N TYR A 21 -20.27 8.72 16.45
CA TYR A 21 -19.68 9.85 15.73
C TYR A 21 -19.05 10.87 16.69
N THR A 22 -17.90 11.39 16.27
CA THR A 22 -17.20 12.47 16.93
C THR A 22 -16.73 13.46 15.88
N GLU A 23 -16.63 14.71 16.29
CA GLU A 23 -16.05 15.78 15.48
C GLU A 23 -14.68 16.15 16.05
N ALA A 24 -13.74 16.49 15.17
CA ALA A 24 -12.42 16.94 15.55
C ALA A 24 -11.89 17.93 14.53
N TYR A 25 -11.19 18.96 15.01
CA TYR A 25 -10.40 19.83 14.14
C TYR A 25 -9.04 19.18 13.88
N TRP A 26 -8.72 18.98 12.62
CA TRP A 26 -7.44 18.43 12.20
C TRP A 26 -6.65 19.45 11.38
N LYS A 27 -5.47 19.81 11.86
CA LYS A 27 -4.50 20.67 11.16
C LYS A 27 -3.24 19.86 10.87
N VAL A 28 -2.80 19.88 9.63
CA VAL A 28 -1.62 19.16 9.15
C VAL A 28 -1.03 19.91 7.95
N ASP A 29 0.29 19.82 7.74
CA ASP A 29 0.93 20.32 6.53
C ASP A 29 0.72 19.36 5.34
N LEU A 30 0.99 19.84 4.12
CA LEU A 30 0.75 19.05 2.91
C LEU A 30 1.62 17.78 2.83
N HIS A 31 2.86 17.81 3.30
CA HIS A 31 3.76 16.66 3.23
C HIS A 31 3.23 15.49 4.08
N ASN A 32 2.89 15.78 5.34
CA ASN A 32 2.34 14.79 6.26
C ASN A 32 0.93 14.36 5.85
N LEU A 33 0.14 15.25 5.24
CA LEU A 33 -1.16 14.90 4.69
C LEU A 33 -1.03 13.88 3.55
N LEU A 34 -0.13 14.11 2.59
CA LEU A 34 0.11 13.16 1.50
C LEU A 34 0.62 11.80 2.02
N HIS A 35 1.45 11.81 3.07
CA HIS A 35 1.84 10.56 3.74
C HIS A 35 0.65 9.83 4.37
N PHE A 36 -0.23 10.53 5.08
CA PHE A 36 -1.47 9.97 5.62
C PHE A 36 -2.34 9.37 4.51
N LEU A 37 -2.55 10.11 3.42
CA LEU A 37 -3.35 9.66 2.29
C LEU A 37 -2.77 8.39 1.67
N ARG A 38 -1.44 8.29 1.53
CA ARG A 38 -0.78 7.07 1.03
C ARG A 38 -1.15 5.84 1.86
N LEU A 39 -1.17 5.98 3.18
CA LEU A 39 -1.45 4.87 4.10
C LEU A 39 -2.94 4.55 4.21
N ARG A 40 -3.82 5.54 4.03
CA ARG A 40 -5.26 5.38 4.28
C ARG A 40 -6.08 5.17 3.02
N MET A 41 -5.56 5.53 1.85
CA MET A 41 -6.18 5.18 0.57
C MET A 41 -5.89 3.73 0.13
N ASP A 42 -4.96 3.06 0.80
CA ASP A 42 -4.55 1.68 0.52
C ASP A 42 -5.69 0.68 0.76
N SER A 43 -5.74 -0.40 -0.03
CA SER A 43 -6.77 -1.44 0.08
C SER A 43 -6.71 -2.21 1.41
N HIS A 44 -5.56 -2.26 2.07
CA HIS A 44 -5.39 -2.87 3.39
C HIS A 44 -5.91 -1.98 4.53
N ALA A 45 -6.21 -0.71 4.27
CA ALA A 45 -6.85 0.15 5.25
C ALA A 45 -8.34 -0.23 5.43
N GLN A 46 -8.89 0.05 6.61
CA GLN A 46 -10.31 -0.13 6.88
C GLN A 46 -11.14 0.76 5.94
N GLU A 47 -12.29 0.27 5.47
CA GLU A 47 -13.11 0.95 4.46
C GLU A 47 -13.50 2.36 4.89
N GLU A 48 -13.96 2.54 6.13
CA GLU A 48 -14.45 3.82 6.61
C GLU A 48 -13.35 4.90 6.58
N ILE A 49 -12.12 4.58 7.02
CA ILE A 49 -11.02 5.55 6.96
C ILE A 49 -10.52 5.80 5.53
N ARG A 50 -10.66 4.80 4.66
CA ARG A 50 -10.34 4.92 3.24
C ARG A 50 -11.29 5.87 2.53
N ASP A 51 -12.57 5.85 2.87
CA ASP A 51 -13.55 6.79 2.33
C ASP A 51 -13.25 8.24 2.74
N TYR A 52 -12.92 8.47 4.03
CA TYR A 52 -12.46 9.78 4.49
C TYR A 52 -11.20 10.23 3.74
N ALA A 53 -10.22 9.35 3.59
CA ALA A 53 -8.98 9.66 2.88
C ALA A 53 -9.22 9.94 1.38
N ALA A 54 -10.09 9.17 0.72
CA ALA A 54 -10.43 9.34 -0.68
C ALA A 54 -11.10 10.70 -0.92
N THR A 55 -12.05 11.09 -0.08
CA THR A 55 -12.69 12.41 -0.13
C THR A 55 -11.67 13.54 0.08
N ILE A 56 -10.83 13.44 1.11
CA ILE A 56 -9.79 14.45 1.38
C ILE A 56 -8.82 14.57 0.20
N GLY A 57 -8.33 13.44 -0.31
CA GLY A 57 -7.35 13.41 -1.40
C GLY A 57 -7.93 13.89 -2.73
N ARG A 58 -8.96 13.20 -3.23
CA ARG A 58 -9.50 13.37 -4.59
C ARG A 58 -10.43 14.58 -4.72
N GLU A 59 -11.15 14.96 -3.67
CA GLU A 59 -12.13 16.05 -3.78
C GLU A 59 -11.62 17.39 -3.25
N ILE A 60 -10.62 17.39 -2.36
CA ILE A 60 -10.08 18.60 -1.75
C ILE A 60 -8.64 18.86 -2.20
N VAL A 61 -7.71 17.95 -1.88
CA VAL A 61 -6.26 18.17 -2.13
C VAL A 61 -5.96 18.25 -3.62
N GLN A 62 -6.50 17.34 -4.43
CA GLN A 62 -6.30 17.33 -5.89
C GLN A 62 -6.72 18.65 -6.54
N ARG A 63 -7.84 19.24 -6.09
CA ARG A 63 -8.36 20.50 -6.64
C ARG A 63 -7.54 21.72 -6.22
N LEU A 64 -7.06 21.73 -4.97
CA LEU A 64 -6.31 22.86 -4.42
C LEU A 64 -4.82 22.85 -4.78
N PHE A 65 -4.23 21.66 -4.95
CA PHE A 65 -2.80 21.47 -5.17
C PHE A 65 -2.52 20.48 -6.32
N PRO A 66 -3.00 20.75 -7.55
CA PRO A 66 -2.99 19.78 -8.65
C PRO A 66 -1.59 19.27 -9.01
N ILE A 67 -0.58 20.15 -9.03
CA ILE A 67 0.81 19.78 -9.37
C ILE A 67 1.40 18.84 -8.31
N ALA A 68 1.15 19.12 -7.03
CA ALA A 68 1.62 18.27 -5.94
C ALA A 68 0.87 16.93 -5.90
N TRP A 69 -0.41 16.95 -6.27
CA TRP A 69 -1.24 15.75 -6.38
C TRP A 69 -0.79 14.84 -7.52
N GLU A 70 -0.51 15.38 -8.71
CA GLU A 70 0.05 14.63 -9.85
C GLU A 70 1.36 13.94 -9.46
N ALA A 71 2.30 14.68 -8.87
CA ALA A 71 3.55 14.09 -8.38
C ALA A 71 3.32 13.04 -7.28
N PHE A 72 2.30 13.20 -6.45
CA PHE A 72 1.93 12.20 -5.46
C PHE A 72 1.35 10.92 -6.09
N GLU A 73 0.52 11.06 -7.13
CA GLU A 73 0.00 9.92 -7.88
C GLU A 73 1.13 9.15 -8.55
N ASP A 74 1.96 9.83 -9.34
CA ASP A 74 3.02 9.21 -10.15
C ASP A 74 4.09 8.51 -9.30
N TYR A 75 4.55 9.17 -8.24
CA TYR A 75 5.73 8.70 -7.50
C TYR A 75 5.40 7.98 -6.20
N ARG A 76 4.15 8.04 -5.71
CA ARG A 76 3.78 7.46 -4.40
C ARG A 76 2.57 6.53 -4.42
N LEU A 77 1.46 6.89 -5.09
CA LEU A 77 0.27 6.03 -5.10
C LEU A 77 0.35 4.95 -6.17
N GLN A 78 0.81 5.31 -7.37
CA GLN A 78 0.91 4.42 -8.52
C GLN A 78 2.37 4.02 -8.82
N GLY A 79 3.30 4.48 -7.98
CA GLY A 79 4.71 4.12 -8.09
C GLY A 79 5.05 2.89 -7.25
N ASP A 80 5.78 1.96 -7.87
CA ASP A 80 6.34 0.80 -7.18
C ASP A 80 7.74 1.07 -6.65
N THR A 81 7.99 0.63 -5.42
CA THR A 81 9.35 0.57 -4.87
C THR A 81 9.92 -0.83 -5.00
N LEU A 82 11.09 -0.93 -5.63
CA LEU A 82 11.85 -2.17 -5.73
C LEU A 82 12.95 -2.25 -4.67
N SER A 83 12.92 -3.31 -3.87
CA SER A 83 13.95 -3.66 -2.91
C SER A 83 15.26 -4.05 -3.62
N ARG A 84 16.36 -4.09 -2.87
CA ARG A 84 17.65 -4.57 -3.39
C ARG A 84 17.55 -5.99 -3.96
N LEU A 85 16.77 -6.87 -3.32
CA LEU A 85 16.60 -8.27 -3.73
C LEU A 85 15.78 -8.36 -5.02
N GLU A 86 14.67 -7.62 -5.09
CA GLU A 86 13.80 -7.55 -6.28
C GLU A 86 14.58 -7.05 -7.51
N ARG A 87 15.37 -6.00 -7.35
CA ARG A 87 16.27 -5.51 -8.42
C ARG A 87 17.25 -6.59 -8.88
N GLY A 88 17.80 -7.38 -7.96
CA GLY A 88 18.71 -8.48 -8.28
C GLY A 88 18.02 -9.60 -9.05
N VAL A 89 16.78 -9.94 -8.71
CA VAL A 89 15.98 -10.94 -9.43
C VAL A 89 15.72 -10.48 -10.86
N ILE A 90 15.31 -9.22 -11.06
CA ILE A 90 15.08 -8.66 -12.40
C ILE A 90 16.36 -8.72 -13.24
N GLN A 91 17.51 -8.33 -12.68
CA GLN A 91 18.79 -8.40 -13.40
C GLN A 91 19.12 -9.83 -13.83
N ARG A 92 18.96 -10.82 -12.94
CA ARG A 92 19.26 -12.22 -13.25
C ARG A 92 18.26 -12.81 -14.24
N LEU A 93 16.97 -12.44 -14.16
CA LEU A 93 15.96 -12.80 -15.16
C LEU A 93 16.38 -12.31 -16.55
N LEU A 94 16.77 -11.04 -16.68
CA LEU A 94 17.15 -10.46 -17.98
C LEU A 94 18.45 -11.07 -18.54
N ILE A 95 19.43 -11.38 -17.70
CA ILE A 95 20.65 -12.08 -18.12
C ILE A 95 20.31 -13.48 -18.64
N ARG A 96 19.53 -14.25 -17.88
CA ARG A 96 19.07 -15.59 -18.29
C ARG A 96 18.24 -15.53 -19.57
N ALA A 97 17.41 -14.50 -19.71
CA ALA A 97 16.59 -14.28 -20.90
C ALA A 97 17.46 -14.06 -22.15
N ALA A 98 18.52 -13.28 -22.03
CA ALA A 98 19.49 -13.07 -23.10
C ALA A 98 20.25 -14.36 -23.47
N GLU A 99 20.62 -15.18 -22.48
CA GLU A 99 21.32 -16.46 -22.69
C GLU A 99 20.43 -17.52 -23.35
N THR A 100 19.16 -17.59 -22.93
CA THR A 100 18.19 -18.58 -23.40
C THR A 100 17.34 -18.11 -24.58
N GLN A 101 17.53 -16.86 -25.03
CA GLN A 101 16.74 -16.20 -26.07
C GLN A 101 15.23 -16.23 -25.78
N THR A 102 14.87 -16.07 -24.51
CA THR A 102 13.47 -16.01 -24.06
C THR A 102 13.05 -14.56 -23.83
N ALA A 103 11.75 -14.28 -24.01
CA ALA A 103 11.16 -12.98 -23.73
C ALA A 103 10.11 -13.11 -22.61
N PRO A 104 9.82 -12.03 -21.86
CA PRO A 104 8.68 -12.00 -20.95
C PRO A 104 7.35 -12.27 -21.69
N PRO A 105 6.32 -12.78 -21.00
CA PRO A 105 6.30 -13.12 -19.58
C PRO A 105 7.04 -14.44 -19.29
N PHE A 106 7.92 -14.44 -18.29
CA PHE A 106 8.70 -15.61 -17.87
C PHE A 106 7.85 -16.59 -17.06
N SER A 107 8.27 -17.86 -17.05
CA SER A 107 7.58 -18.89 -16.27
C SER A 107 7.94 -18.83 -14.78
N GLU A 108 7.13 -19.46 -13.94
CA GLU A 108 7.45 -19.64 -12.52
C GLU A 108 8.79 -20.36 -12.31
N VAL A 109 9.11 -21.30 -13.21
CA VAL A 109 10.37 -22.05 -13.18
C VAL A 109 11.56 -21.11 -13.41
N ASP A 110 11.43 -20.15 -14.33
CA ASP A 110 12.47 -19.16 -14.59
C ASP A 110 12.67 -18.21 -13.41
N PHE A 111 11.57 -17.75 -12.80
CA PHE A 111 11.61 -16.93 -11.58
C PHE A 111 12.32 -17.67 -10.43
N LEU A 112 11.89 -18.91 -10.14
CA LEU A 112 12.47 -19.71 -9.05
C LEU A 112 13.93 -20.08 -9.31
N ALA A 113 14.35 -20.21 -10.58
CA ALA A 113 15.75 -20.47 -10.92
C ALA A 113 16.67 -19.29 -10.56
N VAL A 114 16.17 -18.06 -10.67
CA VAL A 114 16.93 -16.82 -10.45
C VAL A 114 16.55 -16.07 -9.17
N GLN A 115 15.69 -16.67 -8.35
CA GLN A 115 15.30 -16.14 -7.04
C GLN A 115 16.54 -15.87 -6.16
N ASP A 116 16.39 -14.96 -5.19
CA ASP A 116 17.49 -14.68 -4.26
C ASP A 116 17.88 -15.93 -3.44
N GLU A 117 19.17 -16.09 -3.17
CA GLU A 117 19.71 -17.26 -2.47
C GLU A 117 19.12 -17.38 -1.06
N THR A 118 18.84 -16.25 -0.41
CA THR A 118 18.26 -16.20 0.94
C THR A 118 16.85 -16.81 1.00
N TRP A 119 16.14 -16.89 -0.13
CA TRP A 119 14.77 -17.39 -0.19
C TRP A 119 14.67 -18.91 -0.43
N ARG A 120 15.72 -19.53 -1.01
CA ARG A 120 15.65 -20.91 -1.54
C ARG A 120 15.28 -21.97 -0.49
N ASN A 121 15.78 -21.80 0.73
CA ASN A 121 15.57 -22.77 1.82
C ASN A 121 14.35 -22.42 2.69
N LEU A 122 13.59 -21.38 2.34
CA LEU A 122 12.41 -20.94 3.07
C LEU A 122 11.15 -21.54 2.45
N SER A 123 10.42 -22.32 3.24
CA SER A 123 9.13 -22.88 2.83
C SER A 123 8.09 -21.78 2.58
N ARG A 124 8.10 -20.73 3.42
CA ARG A 124 7.29 -19.51 3.25
C ARG A 124 8.20 -18.30 3.27
N CYS A 125 8.11 -17.46 2.24
CA CYS A 125 8.94 -16.27 2.11
C CYS A 125 8.10 -15.13 1.56
N ARG A 126 7.63 -14.26 2.46
CA ARG A 126 6.80 -13.10 2.11
C ARG A 126 7.49 -12.20 1.08
N GLU A 127 8.79 -11.96 1.20
CA GLU A 127 9.54 -11.13 0.25
C GLU A 127 9.58 -11.75 -1.16
N ARG A 128 9.70 -13.08 -1.26
CA ARG A 128 9.63 -13.79 -2.54
C ARG A 128 8.23 -13.64 -3.16
N ASP A 129 7.19 -13.80 -2.35
CA ASP A 129 5.81 -13.73 -2.80
C ASP A 129 5.47 -12.28 -3.23
N GLU A 130 5.86 -11.26 -2.46
CA GLU A 130 5.73 -9.84 -2.85
C GLU A 130 6.53 -9.51 -4.13
N CYS A 131 7.76 -10.03 -4.26
CA CYS A 131 8.54 -9.86 -5.48
C CYS A 131 7.83 -10.49 -6.68
N ARG A 132 7.28 -11.69 -6.52
CA ARG A 132 6.56 -12.41 -7.56
C ARG A 132 5.34 -11.61 -8.02
N ASP A 133 4.52 -11.15 -7.08
CA ASP A 133 3.30 -10.40 -7.36
C ASP A 133 3.62 -9.10 -8.11
N LYS A 134 4.64 -8.34 -7.68
CA LYS A 134 5.11 -7.15 -8.42
C LYS A 134 5.54 -7.48 -9.85
N LEU A 135 6.26 -8.58 -10.06
CA LEU A 135 6.69 -8.96 -11.42
C LEU A 135 5.52 -9.42 -12.30
N ILE A 136 4.47 -9.99 -11.72
CA ILE A 136 3.22 -10.27 -12.42
C ILE A 136 2.52 -8.96 -12.81
N ASP A 137 2.41 -8.02 -11.89
CA ASP A 137 1.78 -6.71 -12.12
C ASP A 137 2.54 -5.90 -13.19
N LEU A 138 3.86 -6.02 -13.24
CA LEU A 138 4.73 -5.44 -14.28
C LEU A 138 4.66 -6.20 -15.62
N GLY A 139 3.93 -7.31 -15.72
CA GLY A 139 3.85 -8.16 -16.91
C GLY A 139 5.11 -8.95 -17.23
N LEU A 140 6.03 -9.07 -16.27
CA LEU A 140 7.28 -9.81 -16.41
C LEU A 140 7.12 -11.31 -16.15
N LEU A 141 6.14 -11.71 -15.34
CA LEU A 141 5.81 -13.11 -15.08
C LEU A 141 4.42 -13.47 -15.59
N LYS A 142 4.22 -14.75 -15.89
CA LYS A 142 2.88 -15.29 -16.19
C LYS A 142 2.04 -15.34 -14.91
N LEU A 143 0.74 -15.04 -15.05
CA LEU A 143 -0.28 -15.27 -14.03
C LEU A 143 -0.34 -16.74 -13.62
#